data_AF-A0A3B8HCH8-F1
#
_entry.id   AF-A0A3B8HCH8-F1
#
_cell.length_a   1.000
_cell.length_b   1.000
_cell.length_c   1.000
_cell.angle_alpha   90.00
_cell.angle_beta   90.00
_cell.angle_gamma   90.00
#
_symmetry.space_group_name_H-M   'P 1'
#
loop_
_entity.id
_entity.type
_entity.pdbx_description
1 polymer ?
#
loop_
_entity_poly.entity_id
_entity_poly.type
_entity_poly.pdbx_seq_one_letter_code
_entity_poly.pdbx_strand_id
1 'polypeptide(L)'
;MNKTYGILWLLLALLISATSLEARMEVVDPRSDGREPTSYAWWVALEFKPMDTAIEGIPVQQIRPDWIRASILTKESIPPKAFQEDGGRDSMADARVAFSRDGDFNGDGIPDKAVVGTYEDRKGGLGQFLLILTRGTGEAWKVLVVNVAAGKPGFSALRAKGKRLQWWFCMQCDDFVEVLWDAKKKTFRLKSGMP
;
A
#
# COMPACT_ATOMS: atom_id res chain seq x y z
N MET A 1 -34.84 64.58 1.22
CA MET A 1 -35.84 63.83 2.00
C MET A 1 -36.06 62.47 1.35
N ASN A 2 -35.76 61.38 2.09
CA ASN A 2 -36.24 59.99 1.92
C ASN A 2 -35.88 59.25 0.60
N LYS A 3 -35.44 57.98 0.55
CA LYS A 3 -35.62 56.82 1.43
C LYS A 3 -34.60 55.70 1.05
N THR A 4 -33.96 55.10 2.06
CA THR A 4 -33.61 53.67 2.25
C THR A 4 -33.49 52.71 1.05
N TYR A 5 -32.33 52.05 0.91
CA TYR A 5 -32.22 50.61 0.64
C TYR A 5 -31.09 50.02 1.48
N GLY A 6 -31.45 49.15 2.43
CA GLY A 6 -30.51 48.33 3.19
C GLY A 6 -30.13 47.09 2.39
N ILE A 7 -28.82 46.83 2.28
CA ILE A 7 -28.29 45.58 1.77
C ILE A 7 -27.55 44.92 2.94
N LEU A 8 -28.21 43.89 3.47
CA LEU A 8 -27.72 43.02 4.53
C LEU A 8 -26.71 42.05 3.90
N TRP A 9 -25.41 42.23 4.17
CA TRP A 9 -24.38 41.27 3.79
C TRP A 9 -24.40 40.08 4.74
N LEU A 10 -24.91 38.94 4.28
CA LEU A 10 -24.64 37.63 4.90
C LEU A 10 -23.22 37.20 4.51
N LEU A 11 -22.29 37.31 5.46
CA LEU A 11 -20.99 36.63 5.39
C LEU A 11 -21.22 35.16 5.77
N LEU A 12 -21.38 34.30 4.77
CA LEU A 12 -21.30 32.86 4.94
C LEU A 12 -19.83 32.45 4.96
N ALA A 13 -19.26 32.32 6.17
CA ALA A 13 -17.93 31.73 6.34
C ALA A 13 -18.02 30.22 6.06
N LEU A 14 -17.58 29.79 4.87
CA LEU A 14 -17.32 28.39 4.59
C LEU A 14 -16.10 27.95 5.41
N LEU A 15 -16.36 27.30 6.56
CA LEU A 15 -15.37 26.47 7.24
C LEU A 15 -15.13 25.24 6.37
N ILE A 16 -14.09 25.29 5.53
CA ILE A 16 -13.54 24.08 4.91
C ILE A 16 -12.85 23.33 6.02
N SER A 17 -13.53 22.34 6.60
CA SER A 17 -12.92 21.38 7.50
C SER A 17 -11.80 20.69 6.74
N ALA A 18 -10.55 20.98 7.10
CA ALA A 18 -9.42 20.16 6.69
C ALA A 18 -9.69 18.77 7.26
N THR A 19 -10.14 17.84 6.41
CA THR A 19 -10.14 16.42 6.76
C THR A 19 -8.69 16.06 7.04
N SER A 20 -8.36 15.93 8.32
CA SER A 20 -7.13 15.31 8.75
C SER A 20 -7.00 14.01 7.98
N LEU A 21 -5.88 13.84 7.28
CA LEU A 21 -5.50 12.56 6.71
C LEU A 21 -5.20 11.68 7.92
N GLU A 22 -6.23 11.13 8.55
CA GLU A 22 -6.09 10.16 9.63
C GLU A 22 -5.22 9.03 9.07
N ALA A 23 -4.30 8.54 9.90
CA ALA A 23 -3.39 7.48 9.52
C ALA A 23 -4.19 6.35 8.88
N ARG A 24 -3.90 6.07 7.60
CA ARG A 24 -4.62 5.09 6.77
C ARG A 24 -4.40 3.65 7.23
N MET A 25 -3.58 3.45 8.24
CA MET A 25 -3.18 2.15 8.72
C MET A 25 -2.76 2.24 10.19
N GLU A 26 -3.15 1.24 10.98
CA GLU A 26 -2.77 1.14 12.38
C GLU A 26 -1.53 0.24 12.48
N VAL A 27 -0.44 0.78 13.04
CA VAL A 27 0.77 0.00 13.29
C VAL A 27 0.63 -0.69 14.64
N VAL A 28 0.66 -2.01 14.62
CA VAL A 28 0.72 -2.81 15.84
C VAL A 28 2.18 -3.17 16.05
N ASP A 29 2.75 -2.65 17.14
CA ASP A 29 4.04 -3.12 17.63
C ASP A 29 3.80 -4.22 18.69
N PRO A 30 3.96 -5.51 18.36
CA PRO A 30 3.78 -6.58 19.34
C PRO A 30 4.80 -6.51 20.50
N ARG A 31 5.81 -5.63 20.43
CA ARG A 31 6.84 -5.40 21.46
C ARG A 31 6.38 -4.51 22.62
N SER A 32 5.11 -4.07 22.67
CA SER A 32 4.61 -3.15 23.72
C SER A 32 4.44 -3.79 25.11
N ASP A 33 4.95 -5.00 25.35
CA ASP A 33 4.80 -5.75 26.61
C ASP A 33 5.85 -5.42 27.68
N GLY A 34 6.73 -4.45 27.40
CA GLY A 34 7.72 -3.96 28.37
C GLY A 34 9.01 -4.77 28.48
N ARG A 35 9.22 -5.80 27.63
CA ARG A 35 10.54 -6.45 27.49
C ARG A 35 11.49 -5.56 26.69
N GLU A 36 12.79 -5.60 27.02
CA GLU A 36 13.81 -4.85 26.29
C GLU A 36 13.72 -5.15 24.78
N PRO A 37 13.82 -4.12 23.91
CA PRO A 37 13.74 -4.32 22.48
C PRO A 37 14.95 -5.17 22.05
N THR A 38 14.69 -6.45 21.77
CA THR A 38 15.57 -7.23 20.90
C THR A 38 15.64 -6.47 19.57
N SER A 39 16.84 -6.15 19.09
CA SER A 39 17.08 -5.28 17.93
C SER A 39 16.67 -5.94 16.61
N TYR A 40 15.39 -6.28 16.46
CA TYR A 40 14.84 -6.77 15.22
C TYR A 40 14.49 -5.58 14.33
N ALA A 41 14.95 -5.67 13.08
CA ALA A 41 14.64 -4.67 12.08
C ALA A 41 13.11 -4.49 11.93
N TRP A 42 12.66 -3.26 11.68
CA TRP A 42 11.24 -2.93 11.70
C TRP A 42 10.43 -3.74 10.68
N TRP A 43 11.04 -4.10 9.55
CA TRP A 43 10.41 -4.91 8.51
C TRP A 43 10.20 -6.38 8.93
N VAL A 44 10.79 -6.81 10.05
CA VAL A 44 10.51 -8.12 10.66
C VAL A 44 9.51 -7.97 11.81
N ALA A 45 9.66 -6.90 12.60
CA ALA A 45 8.90 -6.72 13.83
C ALA A 45 7.46 -6.26 13.59
N LEU A 46 7.27 -5.23 12.77
CA LEU A 46 6.01 -4.49 12.68
C LEU A 46 4.90 -5.26 11.97
N GLU A 47 3.67 -5.03 12.43
CA GLU A 47 2.43 -5.41 11.78
C GLU A 47 1.62 -4.18 11.43
N PHE A 48 0.89 -4.26 10.31
CA PHE A 48 0.16 -3.17 9.72
C PHE A 48 -1.29 -3.58 9.51
N LYS A 49 -2.17 -3.09 10.38
CA LYS A 49 -3.59 -3.39 10.32
C LYS A 49 -4.28 -2.48 9.31
N PRO A 50 -4.92 -3.04 8.27
CA PRO A 50 -5.53 -2.25 7.20
C PRO A 50 -6.76 -1.50 7.71
N MET A 51 -6.96 -0.28 7.20
CA MET A 51 -8.09 0.57 7.57
C MET A 51 -8.90 1.07 6.37
N ASP A 52 -8.32 1.05 5.18
CA ASP A 52 -8.98 1.58 3.99
C ASP A 52 -10.02 0.62 3.41
N THR A 53 -11.09 1.19 2.84
CA THR A 53 -12.17 0.46 2.15
C THR A 53 -12.10 0.61 0.63
N ALA A 54 -11.11 1.35 0.12
CA ALA A 54 -10.82 1.49 -1.29
C ALA A 54 -9.32 1.70 -1.53
N ILE A 55 -8.82 1.20 -2.65
CA ILE A 55 -7.45 1.42 -3.11
C ILE A 55 -7.51 2.12 -4.46
N GLU A 56 -6.85 3.27 -4.58
CA GLU A 56 -6.78 4.03 -5.85
C GLU A 56 -8.19 4.32 -6.44
N GLY A 57 -9.17 4.55 -5.57
CA GLY A 57 -10.58 4.79 -5.95
C GLY A 57 -11.41 3.54 -6.22
N ILE A 58 -10.81 2.34 -6.16
CA ILE A 58 -11.49 1.06 -6.37
C ILE A 58 -11.92 0.49 -5.02
N PRO A 59 -13.22 0.28 -4.75
CA PRO A 59 -13.68 -0.37 -3.53
C PRO A 59 -13.02 -1.75 -3.35
N VAL A 60 -12.61 -2.09 -2.12
CA VAL A 60 -11.86 -3.33 -1.87
C VAL A 60 -12.64 -4.59 -2.27
N GLN A 61 -13.98 -4.55 -2.20
CA GLN A 61 -14.84 -5.65 -2.65
C GLN A 61 -14.86 -5.83 -4.18
N GLN A 62 -14.53 -4.79 -4.95
CA GLN A 62 -14.33 -4.90 -6.40
C GLN A 62 -12.95 -5.48 -6.74
N ILE A 63 -11.97 -5.37 -5.84
CA ILE A 63 -10.66 -6.01 -5.98
C ILE A 63 -10.75 -7.49 -5.60
N ARG A 64 -11.28 -7.79 -4.40
CA ARG A 64 -11.59 -9.13 -3.91
C ARG A 64 -12.91 -9.12 -3.13
N PRO A 65 -13.95 -9.89 -3.53
CA PRO A 65 -15.28 -9.81 -2.92
C PRO A 65 -15.33 -10.11 -1.41
N ASP A 66 -14.41 -10.93 -0.92
CA ASP A 66 -14.31 -11.35 0.47
C ASP A 66 -13.53 -10.38 1.37
N TRP A 67 -12.94 -9.32 0.81
CA TRP A 67 -12.25 -8.30 1.60
C TRP A 67 -13.22 -7.34 2.28
N ILE A 68 -12.85 -6.91 3.50
CA ILE A 68 -13.51 -5.82 4.21
C ILE A 68 -12.63 -4.58 4.30
N ARG A 69 -11.32 -4.76 4.38
CA ARG A 69 -10.32 -3.67 4.44
C ARG A 69 -9.06 -4.07 3.68
N ALA A 70 -8.41 -3.11 3.06
CA ALA A 70 -7.08 -3.28 2.48
C ALA A 70 -6.37 -1.94 2.34
N SER A 71 -5.16 -1.81 2.89
CA SER A 71 -4.39 -0.57 2.88
C SER A 71 -3.06 -0.77 2.17
N ILE A 72 -2.66 0.22 1.37
CA ILE A 72 -1.33 0.25 0.76
C ILE A 72 -0.30 0.60 1.84
N LEU A 73 0.81 -0.14 1.90
CA LEU A 73 1.94 0.26 2.74
C LEU A 73 2.55 1.55 2.18
N THR A 74 2.87 2.51 3.05
CA THR A 74 3.58 3.73 2.65
C THR A 74 4.70 4.04 3.62
N LYS A 75 5.63 4.93 3.27
CA LYS A 75 6.69 5.31 4.22
C LYS A 75 6.10 5.99 5.46
N GLU A 76 4.99 6.70 5.30
CA GLU A 76 4.24 7.35 6.38
C GLU A 76 3.59 6.34 7.34
N SER A 77 3.38 5.10 6.88
CA SER A 77 2.89 4.03 7.73
C SER A 77 3.95 3.44 8.65
N ILE A 78 5.23 3.74 8.44
CA ILE A 78 6.32 3.28 9.31
C ILE A 78 6.49 4.29 10.46
N PRO A 79 6.46 3.87 11.73
CA PRO A 79 6.70 4.78 12.85
C PRO A 79 8.07 5.47 12.73
N PRO A 80 8.18 6.78 12.93
CA PRO A 80 9.46 7.49 12.84
C PRO A 80 10.57 6.87 13.71
N LYS A 81 10.21 6.35 14.89
CA LYS A 81 11.12 5.65 15.80
C LYS A 81 11.76 4.41 15.16
N ALA A 82 11.03 3.70 14.31
CA ALA A 82 11.53 2.51 13.64
C ALA A 82 12.68 2.82 12.66
N PHE A 83 12.65 3.99 12.00
CA PHE A 83 13.79 4.47 11.20
C PHE A 83 14.97 4.90 12.06
N GLN A 84 14.73 5.48 13.23
CA GLN A 84 15.78 5.87 14.17
C GLN A 84 16.52 4.64 14.75
N GLU A 85 15.77 3.57 15.06
CA GLU A 85 16.33 2.28 15.49
C GLU A 85 17.23 1.65 14.41
N ASP A 86 17.03 2.01 13.15
CA ASP A 86 17.87 1.62 12.00
C ASP A 86 19.07 2.57 11.76
N GLY A 87 19.40 3.40 12.77
CA GLY A 87 20.46 4.39 12.69
C GLY A 87 20.15 5.56 11.74
N GLY A 88 18.87 5.82 11.47
CA GLY A 88 18.41 6.89 10.58
C GLY A 88 18.63 6.59 9.09
N ARG A 89 18.92 5.34 8.72
CA ARG A 89 19.10 4.92 7.33
C ARG A 89 17.77 4.63 6.65
N ASP A 90 17.73 4.85 5.35
CA ASP A 90 16.63 4.41 4.50
C ASP A 90 16.94 3.01 3.95
N SER A 91 16.78 1.99 4.81
CA SER A 91 17.05 0.59 4.42
C SER A 91 16.26 0.13 3.20
N MET A 92 15.09 0.71 2.92
CA MET A 92 14.34 0.41 1.69
C MET A 92 15.06 0.94 0.46
N ALA A 93 15.60 2.15 0.51
CA ALA A 93 16.40 2.71 -0.57
C ALA A 93 17.67 1.89 -0.81
N ASP A 94 18.38 1.50 0.26
CA ASP A 94 19.58 0.66 0.18
C ASP A 94 19.27 -0.70 -0.46
N ALA A 95 18.16 -1.33 -0.06
CA ALA A 95 17.67 -2.57 -0.63
C ALA A 95 16.99 -2.38 -2.01
N ARG A 96 16.87 -1.15 -2.51
CA ARG A 96 16.21 -0.79 -3.79
C ARG A 96 14.76 -1.28 -3.88
N VAL A 97 14.07 -1.35 -2.76
CA VAL A 97 12.65 -1.73 -2.68
C VAL A 97 11.78 -0.52 -2.37
N ALA A 98 10.49 -0.59 -2.66
CA ALA A 98 9.50 0.38 -2.20
C ALA A 98 8.12 -0.26 -2.18
N PHE A 99 7.14 0.41 -1.57
CA PHE A 99 5.78 -0.10 -1.51
C PHE A 99 4.96 0.10 -2.79
N SER A 100 5.41 0.99 -3.68
CA SER A 100 4.77 1.25 -4.96
C SER A 100 5.80 1.39 -6.09
N ARG A 101 5.42 0.95 -7.28
CA ARG A 101 6.19 1.06 -8.53
C ARG A 101 5.25 1.35 -9.70
N ASP A 102 5.52 2.42 -10.43
CA ASP A 102 4.91 2.68 -11.73
C ASP A 102 5.79 2.11 -12.85
N GLY A 103 5.19 1.69 -13.96
CA GLY A 103 5.91 1.10 -15.09
C GLY A 103 5.02 0.71 -16.26
N ASP A 104 5.53 -0.14 -17.13
CA ASP A 104 4.78 -0.88 -18.16
C ASP A 104 5.23 -2.35 -18.00
N PHE A 105 4.60 -3.05 -17.07
CA PHE A 105 5.07 -4.35 -16.60
C PHE A 105 4.65 -5.48 -17.52
N ASN A 106 3.56 -5.30 -18.27
CA ASN A 106 3.08 -6.26 -19.27
C ASN A 106 3.62 -5.98 -20.69
N GLY A 107 4.16 -4.79 -20.94
CA GLY A 107 4.78 -4.41 -22.20
C GLY A 107 3.81 -3.97 -23.30
N ASP A 108 2.58 -3.57 -22.96
CA ASP A 108 1.56 -3.15 -23.92
C ASP A 108 1.57 -1.64 -24.22
N GLY A 109 2.45 -0.88 -23.56
CA GLY A 109 2.58 0.57 -23.73
C GLY A 109 1.57 1.38 -22.91
N ILE A 110 0.73 0.74 -22.10
CA ILE A 110 -0.19 1.38 -21.17
C ILE A 110 0.49 1.46 -19.78
N PRO A 111 0.43 2.60 -19.08
CA PRO A 111 0.99 2.71 -17.74
C PRO A 111 0.33 1.75 -16.75
N ASP A 112 1.17 1.03 -16.03
CA ASP A 112 0.83 0.16 -14.91
C ASP A 112 1.31 0.75 -13.58
N LYS A 113 0.62 0.38 -12.50
CA LYS A 113 1.02 0.64 -11.11
C LYS A 113 0.96 -0.67 -10.32
N ALA A 114 2.06 -1.04 -9.69
CA ALA A 114 2.14 -2.13 -8.73
C ALA A 114 2.23 -1.55 -7.31
N VAL A 115 1.40 -2.03 -6.41
CA VAL A 115 1.39 -1.65 -4.99
C VAL A 115 1.35 -2.89 -4.11
N VAL A 116 1.91 -2.78 -2.91
CA VAL A 116 1.81 -3.79 -1.87
C VAL A 116 1.15 -3.23 -0.62
N GLY A 117 0.51 -4.10 0.13
CA GLY A 117 -0.33 -3.72 1.25
C GLY A 117 -0.70 -4.89 2.14
N THR A 118 -1.56 -4.61 3.11
CA THR A 118 -2.17 -5.63 3.98
C THR A 118 -3.68 -5.65 3.80
N TYR A 119 -4.30 -6.79 4.05
CA TYR A 119 -5.75 -6.97 3.90
C TYR A 119 -6.36 -7.66 5.11
N GLU A 120 -7.67 -7.46 5.27
CA GLU A 120 -8.55 -8.18 6.18
C GLU A 120 -9.75 -8.71 5.39
N ASP A 121 -10.03 -10.01 5.51
CA ASP A 121 -11.20 -10.65 4.92
C ASP A 121 -12.39 -10.72 5.89
N ARG A 122 -13.58 -11.05 5.37
CA ARG A 122 -14.82 -11.16 6.15
C ARG A 122 -14.79 -12.19 7.28
N LYS A 123 -13.83 -13.12 7.28
CA LYS A 123 -13.64 -14.13 8.32
C LYS A 123 -12.61 -13.69 9.37
N GLY A 124 -12.09 -12.45 9.27
CA GLY A 124 -11.00 -11.95 10.11
C GLY A 124 -9.63 -12.46 9.68
N GLY A 125 -9.51 -13.08 8.50
CA GLY A 125 -8.24 -13.51 7.95
C GLY A 125 -7.41 -12.30 7.54
N LEU A 126 -6.14 -12.29 7.96
CA LEU A 126 -5.18 -11.24 7.66
C LEU A 126 -4.11 -11.73 6.69
N GLY A 127 -3.45 -10.79 6.04
CA GLY A 127 -2.30 -11.08 5.20
C GLY A 127 -1.81 -9.89 4.42
N GLN A 128 -0.98 -10.18 3.44
CA GLN A 128 -0.36 -9.22 2.55
C GLN A 128 -0.90 -9.39 1.13
N PHE A 129 -0.85 -8.33 0.34
CA PHE A 129 -1.21 -8.40 -1.06
C PHE A 129 -0.21 -7.69 -1.96
N LEU A 130 -0.16 -8.17 -3.20
CA LEU A 130 0.34 -7.45 -4.37
C LEU A 130 -0.86 -7.15 -5.26
N LEU A 131 -1.04 -5.88 -5.61
CA LEU A 131 -2.05 -5.42 -6.56
C LEU A 131 -1.34 -4.77 -7.73
N ILE A 132 -1.68 -5.21 -8.95
CA ILE A 132 -1.23 -4.55 -10.18
C ILE A 132 -2.44 -3.97 -10.88
N LEU A 133 -2.35 -2.68 -11.16
CA LEU A 133 -3.32 -1.88 -11.85
C LEU A 133 -2.76 -1.47 -13.21
N THR A 134 -3.64 -1.35 -14.19
CA THR A 134 -3.32 -0.73 -15.49
C THR A 134 -4.21 0.48 -15.71
N ARG A 135 -3.72 1.48 -16.42
CA ARG A 135 -4.48 2.70 -16.69
C ARG A 135 -5.57 2.42 -17.71
N GLY A 136 -6.81 2.66 -17.31
CA GLY A 136 -7.99 2.49 -18.14
C GLY A 136 -8.33 3.69 -19.01
N THR A 137 -9.42 3.55 -19.76
CA THR A 137 -10.07 4.64 -20.50
C THR A 137 -10.50 5.75 -19.55
N GLY A 138 -10.14 7.00 -19.85
CA GLY A 138 -10.45 8.15 -18.98
C GLY A 138 -9.58 8.21 -17.73
N GLU A 139 -8.37 7.65 -17.77
CA GLU A 139 -7.34 7.71 -16.71
C GLU A 139 -7.63 6.94 -15.42
N ALA A 140 -8.80 6.31 -15.28
CA ALA A 140 -9.15 5.49 -14.13
C ALA A 140 -8.33 4.18 -14.08
N TRP A 141 -7.91 3.76 -12.89
CA TRP A 141 -7.21 2.49 -12.71
C TRP A 141 -8.15 1.29 -12.90
N LYS A 142 -7.61 0.21 -13.49
CA LYS A 142 -8.28 -1.09 -13.61
C LYS A 142 -7.40 -2.19 -13.02
N VAL A 143 -8.00 -3.13 -12.30
CA VAL A 143 -7.28 -4.27 -11.72
C VAL A 143 -6.82 -5.22 -12.83
N LEU A 144 -5.51 -5.48 -12.92
CA LEU A 144 -4.95 -6.56 -13.74
C LEU A 144 -4.83 -7.86 -12.95
N VAL A 145 -4.33 -7.78 -11.72
CA VAL A 145 -4.24 -8.93 -10.82
C VAL A 145 -4.19 -8.48 -9.36
N VAL A 146 -4.67 -9.33 -8.47
CA VAL A 146 -4.37 -9.30 -7.05
C VAL A 146 -3.84 -10.67 -6.64
N ASN A 147 -2.68 -10.68 -5.99
CA ASN A 147 -2.11 -11.87 -5.36
C ASN A 147 -2.05 -11.65 -3.86
N VAL A 148 -2.21 -12.73 -3.09
CA VAL A 148 -2.29 -12.66 -1.62
C VAL A 148 -1.35 -13.66 -0.97
N ALA A 149 -0.79 -13.26 0.15
CA ALA A 149 -0.04 -14.12 1.06
C ALA A 149 -0.76 -14.03 2.42
N ALA A 150 -1.48 -15.10 2.78
CA ALA A 150 -2.19 -15.16 4.06
C ALA A 150 -1.20 -15.29 5.21
N GLY A 151 -1.55 -14.74 6.37
CA GLY A 151 -0.72 -14.80 7.58
C GLY A 151 -0.45 -13.41 8.15
N LYS A 152 0.78 -13.18 8.58
CA LYS A 152 1.17 -11.92 9.24
C LYS A 152 0.95 -10.73 8.29
N PRO A 153 0.19 -9.69 8.68
CA PRO A 153 0.05 -8.46 7.91
C PRO A 153 1.29 -7.57 8.11
N GLY A 154 2.48 -8.10 7.79
CA GLY A 154 3.77 -7.46 8.05
C GLY A 154 4.34 -6.73 6.84
N PHE A 155 5.66 -6.59 6.81
CA PHE A 155 6.39 -5.97 5.71
C PHE A 155 6.16 -6.65 4.37
N SER A 156 5.96 -5.82 3.35
CA SER A 156 6.02 -6.23 1.98
C SER A 156 6.64 -5.13 1.13
N ALA A 157 7.35 -5.45 0.05
CA ALA A 157 7.88 -4.44 -0.84
C ALA A 157 8.05 -4.92 -2.29
N LEU A 158 8.35 -3.98 -3.17
CA LEU A 158 8.54 -4.18 -4.60
C LEU A 158 9.93 -3.77 -5.03
N ARG A 159 10.62 -4.67 -5.73
CA ARG A 159 11.81 -4.34 -6.51
C ARG A 159 11.45 -4.41 -7.98
N ALA A 160 11.77 -3.35 -8.72
CA ALA A 160 11.55 -3.29 -10.16
C ALA A 160 12.87 -3.00 -10.88
N LYS A 161 13.10 -3.67 -12.02
CA LYS A 161 14.19 -3.38 -12.95
C LYS A 161 13.71 -3.58 -14.39
N GLY A 162 13.36 -2.49 -15.05
CA GLY A 162 12.65 -2.54 -16.33
C GLY A 162 11.31 -3.26 -16.16
N LYS A 163 11.05 -4.28 -17.00
CA LYS A 163 9.83 -5.10 -16.94
C LYS A 163 9.86 -6.20 -15.86
N ARG A 164 10.98 -6.37 -15.16
CA ARG A 164 11.07 -7.35 -14.06
C ARG A 164 10.53 -6.74 -12.78
N LEU A 165 9.56 -7.41 -12.17
CA LEU A 165 8.97 -7.03 -10.90
C LEU A 165 9.11 -8.19 -9.92
N GLN A 166 9.53 -7.89 -8.70
CA GLN A 166 9.66 -8.84 -7.61
C GLN A 166 8.83 -8.38 -6.43
N TRP A 167 8.17 -9.32 -5.77
CA TRP A 167 7.41 -9.09 -4.55
C TRP A 167 8.17 -9.68 -3.36
N TRP A 168 8.66 -8.81 -2.49
CA TRP A 168 9.57 -9.10 -1.37
C TRP A 168 8.81 -9.20 -0.06
N PHE A 169 9.19 -10.18 0.76
CA PHE A 169 8.66 -10.46 2.09
C PHE A 169 9.69 -10.24 3.20
N CYS A 170 10.98 -10.20 2.86
CA CYS A 170 12.06 -9.86 3.79
C CYS A 170 13.23 -9.19 3.06
N MET A 171 13.71 -8.04 3.56
CA MET A 171 14.85 -7.34 2.94
C MET A 171 16.22 -8.01 3.21
N GLN A 172 16.30 -8.95 4.16
CA GLN A 172 17.57 -9.54 4.63
C GLN A 172 17.74 -11.02 4.28
N CYS A 173 16.66 -11.70 3.87
CA CYS A 173 16.66 -13.16 3.68
C CYS A 173 16.50 -13.58 2.21
N ASP A 174 16.58 -12.63 1.26
CA ASP A 174 16.28 -12.85 -0.16
C ASP A 174 14.94 -13.58 -0.39
N ASP A 175 13.97 -13.32 0.50
CA ASP A 175 12.63 -13.91 0.43
C ASP A 175 11.74 -13.06 -0.47
N PHE A 176 11.62 -13.49 -1.72
CA PHE A 176 10.79 -12.86 -2.72
C PHE A 176 10.25 -13.86 -3.74
N VAL A 177 9.21 -13.42 -4.46
CA VAL A 177 8.72 -14.09 -5.65
C VAL A 177 8.88 -13.18 -6.88
N GLU A 178 9.17 -13.79 -8.02
CA GLU A 178 9.15 -13.10 -9.31
C GLU A 178 7.70 -12.94 -9.77
N VAL A 179 7.37 -11.76 -10.26
CA VAL A 179 6.05 -11.40 -10.78
C VAL A 179 6.16 -11.33 -12.29
N LEU A 180 5.58 -12.32 -12.97
CA LEU A 180 5.79 -12.55 -14.40
C LEU A 180 4.50 -12.38 -15.18
N TRP A 181 4.54 -11.62 -16.27
CA TRP A 181 3.43 -11.54 -17.22
C TRP A 181 3.23 -12.88 -17.94
N ASP A 182 2.00 -13.40 -17.90
CA ASP A 182 1.53 -14.52 -18.70
C ASP A 182 0.70 -13.99 -19.87
N ALA A 183 1.35 -13.81 -21.03
CA ALA A 183 0.72 -13.27 -22.23
C ALA A 183 -0.45 -14.13 -22.74
N LYS A 184 -0.46 -15.44 -22.46
CA LYS A 184 -1.55 -16.33 -22.89
C LYS A 184 -2.80 -16.09 -22.07
N LYS A 185 -2.63 -15.91 -20.75
CA LYS A 185 -3.72 -15.66 -19.81
C LYS A 185 -4.05 -14.18 -19.63
N LYS A 186 -3.21 -13.29 -20.18
CA LYS A 186 -3.29 -11.84 -20.01
C LYS A 186 -3.36 -11.43 -18.53
N THR A 187 -2.51 -12.04 -17.70
CA THR A 187 -2.43 -11.75 -16.27
C THR A 187 -1.02 -11.97 -15.74
N PHE A 188 -0.72 -11.51 -14.53
CA PHE A 188 0.55 -11.82 -13.87
C PHE A 188 0.45 -13.07 -13.01
N ARG A 189 1.52 -13.86 -13.00
CA ARG A 189 1.67 -15.04 -12.14
C ARG A 189 2.90 -14.91 -11.26
N LEU A 190 2.82 -15.50 -10.08
CA LEU A 190 3.95 -15.63 -9.19
C LEU A 190 4.79 -16.85 -9.57
N LYS A 191 6.11 -16.69 -9.54
CA LYS A 191 7.07 -17.79 -9.61
C LYS A 191 8.00 -17.63 -8.42
N SER A 192 8.19 -18.70 -7.64
CA SER A 192 9.17 -18.69 -6.54
C SER A 192 10.50 -18.13 -7.03
N GLY A 193 11.01 -17.12 -6.32
CA GLY A 193 12.39 -16.69 -6.51
C GLY A 193 13.29 -17.88 -6.22
N MET A 194 14.26 -18.13 -7.09
CA MET A 194 15.37 -19.00 -6.73
C MET A 194 16.29 -18.13 -5.87
N PRO A 195 16.69 -18.56 -4.65
CA PRO A 195 17.71 -17.84 -3.88
C PRO A 195 19.03 -17.74 -4.67
#